data_AF-A0A564TFS6-F1
#
_entry.id   AF-A0A564TFS6-F1
#
_cell.length_a   1.000
_cell.length_b   1.000
_cell.length_c   1.000
_cell.angle_alpha   90.00
_cell.angle_beta   90.00
_cell.angle_gamma   90.00
#
_symmetry.space_group_name_H-M   'P 1'
#
loop_
_entity.id
_entity.type
_entity.pdbx_description
1 polymer ?
#
loop_
_entity_poly.entity_id
_entity_poly.type
_entity_poly.pdbx_seq_one_letter_code
_entity_poly.pdbx_strand_id
1 'polypeptide(L)'
;MNNTNLILSDESEKMKNRELLEEYFSCSLEVDLLLRLYPDDEDTLYQIVNLLVDTCATNRKLLHIAGDDKPAEVVRSRFMKLNADHIRFVLKCLAENSNPIRNMKQYLLASLYNAPTTMQLSYQNQTNHDLANRR
;
A
#
# COMPACT_ATOMS: atom_id res chain seq x y z
N MET A 1 36.01 -8.18 -27.10
CA MET A 1 34.83 -8.93 -26.59
C MET A 1 33.96 -7.92 -25.86
N ASN A 2 32.75 -7.68 -26.36
CA ASN A 2 31.93 -6.51 -26.04
C ASN A 2 31.21 -6.63 -24.68
N ASN A 3 31.34 -5.60 -23.85
CA ASN A 3 30.70 -5.42 -22.53
C ASN A 3 29.18 -5.09 -22.59
N THR A 4 28.47 -5.50 -23.63
CA THR A 4 27.06 -5.12 -23.84
C THR A 4 26.07 -6.00 -23.07
N ASN A 5 26.51 -7.14 -22.52
CA ASN A 5 25.61 -8.11 -21.88
C ASN A 5 25.26 -7.82 -20.41
N LEU A 6 26.01 -6.99 -19.68
CA LEU A 6 25.81 -6.81 -18.23
C LEU A 6 24.63 -5.88 -17.87
N ILE A 7 24.39 -4.86 -18.70
CA ILE A 7 23.33 -3.86 -18.45
C ILE A 7 21.96 -4.43 -18.82
N LEU A 8 21.88 -5.24 -19.89
CA LEU A 8 20.65 -5.89 -20.32
C LEU A 8 20.18 -6.96 -19.31
N SER A 9 21.10 -7.68 -18.67
CA SER A 9 20.75 -8.69 -17.66
C SER A 9 20.19 -8.07 -16.37
N ASP A 10 20.75 -6.96 -15.90
CA ASP A 10 20.32 -6.32 -14.64
C ASP A 10 18.93 -5.68 -14.78
N GLU A 11 18.65 -5.03 -15.92
CA GLU A 11 17.32 -4.47 -16.19
C GLU A 11 16.28 -5.57 -16.42
N SER A 12 16.64 -6.66 -17.11
CA SER A 12 15.75 -7.83 -17.26
C SER A 12 15.38 -8.45 -15.92
N GLU A 13 16.33 -8.60 -14.98
CA GLU A 13 16.06 -9.16 -13.66
C GLU A 13 15.22 -8.22 -12.80
N LYS A 14 15.43 -6.90 -12.88
CA LYS A 14 14.57 -5.91 -12.20
C LYS A 14 13.13 -5.92 -12.73
N MET A 15 12.95 -5.99 -14.04
CA MET A 15 11.62 -6.08 -14.65
C MET A 15 10.90 -7.34 -14.20
N LYS A 16 11.59 -8.49 -14.21
CA LYS A 16 11.04 -9.76 -13.73
C LYS A 16 10.66 -9.72 -12.24
N ASN A 17 11.49 -9.10 -11.41
CA ASN A 17 11.18 -8.92 -9.97
C ASN A 17 9.96 -8.00 -9.77
N ARG A 18 9.78 -6.99 -10.62
CA ARG A 18 8.61 -6.12 -10.57
C ARG A 18 7.34 -6.86 -10.94
N GLU A 19 7.34 -7.62 -12.04
CA GLU A 19 6.19 -8.42 -12.48
C GLU A 19 5.76 -9.43 -11.39
N LEU A 20 6.72 -10.10 -10.74
CA LEU A 20 6.43 -11.01 -9.63
C LEU A 20 5.79 -10.30 -8.43
N LEU A 21 6.20 -9.07 -8.12
CA LEU A 21 5.58 -8.28 -7.06
C LEU A 21 4.17 -7.81 -7.46
N GLU A 22 3.96 -7.42 -8.72
CA GLU A 22 2.64 -7.05 -9.24
C GLU A 22 1.67 -8.23 -9.16
N GLU A 23 2.09 -9.43 -9.60
CA GLU A 23 1.29 -10.65 -9.49
C GLU A 23 0.99 -11.01 -8.03
N TYR A 24 2.01 -10.94 -7.18
CA TYR A 24 1.88 -11.20 -5.74
C TYR A 24 0.87 -10.26 -5.07
N PHE A 25 0.96 -8.96 -5.30
CA PHE A 25 0.04 -7.99 -4.70
C PHE A 25 -1.36 -8.09 -5.32
N SER A 26 -1.46 -8.34 -6.62
CA SER A 26 -2.76 -8.54 -7.27
C SER A 26 -3.52 -9.71 -6.65
N CYS A 27 -2.84 -10.82 -6.41
CA CYS A 27 -3.40 -12.00 -5.74
C CYS A 27 -3.69 -11.76 -4.26
N SER A 28 -2.69 -11.35 -3.47
CA SER A 28 -2.80 -11.24 -2.00
C SER A 28 -3.78 -10.17 -1.53
N LEU A 29 -3.96 -9.11 -2.32
CA LEU A 29 -4.93 -8.05 -2.04
C LEU A 29 -6.31 -8.33 -2.66
N GLU A 30 -6.45 -9.41 -3.43
CA GLU A 30 -7.67 -9.76 -4.16
C GLU A 30 -8.18 -8.61 -5.04
N VAL A 31 -7.28 -8.02 -5.85
CA VAL A 31 -7.55 -6.78 -6.60
C VAL A 31 -8.77 -6.91 -7.51
N ASP A 32 -8.95 -8.04 -8.19
CA ASP A 32 -10.13 -8.29 -9.04
C ASP A 32 -11.45 -8.22 -8.26
N LEU A 33 -11.46 -8.68 -7.01
CA LEU A 33 -12.64 -8.59 -6.14
C LEU A 33 -12.84 -7.13 -5.70
N LEU A 34 -11.77 -6.45 -5.30
CA LEU A 34 -11.83 -5.04 -4.89
C LEU A 34 -12.36 -4.15 -6.02
N LEU A 35 -11.92 -4.35 -7.26
CA LEU A 35 -12.41 -3.61 -8.44
C LEU A 35 -13.92 -3.80 -8.66
N ARG A 36 -14.46 -5.00 -8.38
CA ARG A 36 -15.91 -5.26 -8.48
C ARG A 36 -16.70 -4.60 -7.35
N LEU A 37 -16.12 -4.51 -6.16
CA LEU A 37 -16.78 -3.93 -4.97
C LEU A 37 -16.70 -2.40 -4.95
N TYR A 38 -15.61 -1.84 -5.49
CA TYR A 38 -15.31 -0.41 -5.50
C TYR A 38 -14.97 0.06 -6.93
N PRO A 39 -15.92 -0.01 -7.88
CA PRO A 39 -15.65 0.35 -9.28
C PRO A 39 -15.24 1.81 -9.46
N ASP A 40 -15.72 2.71 -8.60
CA ASP A 40 -15.37 4.14 -8.64
C ASP A 40 -13.95 4.42 -8.13
N ASP A 41 -13.32 3.46 -7.46
CA ASP A 41 -11.96 3.57 -6.88
C ASP A 41 -10.89 2.82 -7.70
N GLU A 42 -11.18 2.43 -8.93
CA GLU A 42 -10.27 1.67 -9.81
C GLU A 42 -8.86 2.31 -9.90
N ASP A 43 -8.81 3.61 -10.21
CA ASP A 43 -7.54 4.35 -10.29
C ASP A 43 -6.78 4.36 -8.96
N THR A 44 -7.51 4.44 -7.84
CA THR A 44 -6.91 4.43 -6.49
C THR A 44 -6.34 3.04 -6.17
N LEU A 45 -7.05 1.97 -6.52
CA LEU A 45 -6.62 0.60 -6.32
C LEU A 45 -5.33 0.30 -7.09
N TYR A 46 -5.25 0.68 -8.37
CA TYR A 46 -4.01 0.53 -9.14
C TYR A 46 -2.87 1.38 -8.61
N GLN A 47 -3.15 2.60 -8.13
CA GLN A 47 -2.13 3.43 -7.48
C GLN A 47 -1.58 2.78 -6.20
N ILE A 48 -2.44 2.14 -5.39
CA ILE A 48 -2.02 1.41 -4.20
C ILE A 48 -1.10 0.24 -4.59
N VAL A 49 -1.49 -0.58 -5.56
CA VAL A 49 -0.68 -1.73 -6.02
C VAL A 49 0.69 -1.24 -6.52
N ASN A 50 0.70 -0.24 -7.40
CA ASN A 50 1.95 0.34 -7.92
C ASN A 50 2.85 0.88 -6.80
N LEU A 51 2.27 1.55 -5.81
CA LEU A 51 3.02 2.09 -4.67
C LEU A 51 3.65 0.96 -3.82
N LEU A 52 2.93 -0.14 -3.60
CA LEU A 52 3.44 -1.31 -2.88
C LEU A 52 4.59 -1.97 -3.65
N VAL A 53 4.41 -2.18 -4.95
CA VAL A 53 5.43 -2.72 -5.85
C VAL A 53 6.69 -1.86 -5.84
N ASP A 54 6.56 -0.55 -6.09
CA ASP A 54 7.68 0.41 -6.08
C ASP A 54 8.43 0.41 -4.76
N THR A 55 7.68 0.35 -3.65
CA THR A 55 8.27 0.36 -2.31
C THR A 55 9.01 -0.95 -2.03
N CYS A 56 8.45 -2.08 -2.44
CA CYS A 56 9.08 -3.38 -2.26
C CYS A 56 10.27 -3.59 -3.20
N ALA A 57 10.26 -3.02 -4.41
CA ALA A 57 11.35 -3.10 -5.39
C ALA A 57 12.49 -2.10 -5.11
N THR A 58 12.38 -1.23 -4.11
CA THR A 58 13.38 -0.20 -3.83
C THR A 58 14.73 -0.77 -3.39
N ASN A 59 15.82 -0.13 -3.83
CA ASN A 59 17.18 -0.37 -3.36
C ASN A 59 17.60 0.55 -2.20
N ARG A 60 16.72 1.44 -1.74
CA ARG A 60 16.99 2.33 -0.61
C ARG A 60 17.07 1.52 0.68
N LYS A 61 18.00 1.85 1.57
CA LYS A 61 18.13 1.21 2.89
C LYS A 61 17.09 1.70 3.89
N LEU A 62 16.69 2.97 3.78
CA LEU A 62 15.73 3.63 4.66
C LEU A 62 14.62 4.27 3.83
N LEU A 63 13.41 4.22 4.38
CA LEU A 63 12.21 4.83 3.82
C LEU A 63 11.54 5.69 4.89
N HIS A 64 11.14 6.89 4.50
CA HIS A 64 10.41 7.80 5.38
C HIS A 64 8.92 7.42 5.38
N ILE A 65 8.43 6.91 6.50
CA ILE A 65 7.06 6.40 6.67
C ILE A 65 6.47 6.94 7.97
N ALA A 66 5.30 7.59 7.88
CA ALA A 66 4.56 8.11 9.02
C ALA A 66 5.39 9.01 9.97
N GLY A 67 6.31 9.82 9.42
CA GLY A 67 7.11 10.78 10.19
C GLY A 67 8.50 10.30 10.60
N ASP A 68 8.83 9.01 10.44
CA ASP A 68 10.13 8.46 10.80
C ASP A 68 10.81 7.73 9.63
N ASP A 69 12.14 7.65 9.68
CA ASP A 69 12.90 6.76 8.81
C ASP A 69 12.87 5.32 9.33
N LYS A 70 12.45 4.39 8.49
CA LYS A 70 12.32 2.96 8.81
C LYS A 70 13.19 2.13 7.86
N PRO A 71 13.83 1.04 8.34
CA PRO A 71 14.53 0.11 7.47
C PRO A 71 13.62 -0.42 6.36
N ALA A 72 14.09 -0.37 5.11
CA ALA A 72 13.28 -0.75 3.96
C ALA A 72 12.80 -2.20 4.04
N GLU A 73 13.61 -3.11 4.59
CA GLU A 73 13.23 -4.51 4.81
C GLU A 73 12.07 -4.67 5.80
N VAL A 74 12.01 -3.82 6.83
CA VAL A 74 10.90 -3.82 7.80
C VAL A 74 9.62 -3.32 7.13
N VAL A 75 9.73 -2.29 6.29
CA VAL A 75 8.59 -1.77 5.51
C VAL A 75 8.09 -2.83 4.53
N ARG A 76 9.00 -3.45 3.76
CA ARG A 76 8.69 -4.54 2.83
C ARG A 76 8.00 -5.69 3.55
N SER A 77 8.57 -6.20 4.65
CA SER A 77 7.99 -7.30 5.43
C SER A 77 6.57 -6.99 5.90
N ARG A 78 6.28 -5.74 6.24
CA ARG A 78 4.93 -5.33 6.64
C ARG A 78 3.98 -5.23 5.46
N PHE A 79 4.40 -4.65 4.35
CA PHE A 79 3.59 -4.52 3.14
C PHE A 79 3.22 -5.88 2.54
N MET A 80 4.14 -6.85 2.56
CA MET A 80 3.88 -8.22 2.12
C MET A 80 2.87 -8.97 3.03
N LYS A 81 2.38 -8.37 4.11
CA LYS A 81 1.31 -8.95 4.96
C LYS A 81 -0.04 -8.27 4.76
N LEU A 82 -0.13 -7.30 3.85
CA LEU A 82 -1.39 -6.66 3.51
C LEU A 82 -2.29 -7.67 2.78
N ASN A 83 -3.59 -7.42 2.90
CA ASN A 83 -4.65 -8.22 2.28
C ASN A 83 -5.83 -7.29 1.96
N ALA A 84 -6.89 -7.83 1.36
CA ALA A 84 -8.06 -7.06 0.94
C ALA A 84 -8.71 -6.24 2.08
N ASP A 85 -8.74 -6.73 3.32
CA ASP A 85 -9.30 -6.01 4.47
C ASP A 85 -8.53 -4.73 4.79
N HIS A 86 -7.21 -4.79 4.73
CA HIS A 86 -6.39 -3.60 4.93
C HIS A 86 -6.62 -2.55 3.84
N ILE A 87 -6.83 -2.99 2.59
CA ILE A 87 -7.12 -2.06 1.49
C ILE A 87 -8.49 -1.41 1.66
N ARG A 88 -9.52 -2.20 2.00
CA ARG A 88 -10.86 -1.68 2.35
C ARG A 88 -10.79 -0.63 3.47
N PHE A 89 -9.99 -0.89 4.49
CA PHE A 89 -9.76 0.06 5.58
C PHE A 89 -9.11 1.37 5.10
N VAL A 90 -8.11 1.28 4.22
CA VAL A 90 -7.45 2.48 3.66
C VAL A 90 -8.39 3.28 2.77
N LEU A 91 -9.21 2.63 1.92
CA LEU A 91 -10.24 3.31 1.12
C LEU A 91 -11.25 4.03 2.02
N LYS A 92 -11.70 3.38 3.09
CA LYS A 92 -12.55 4.02 4.11
C LYS A 92 -11.89 5.28 4.69
N CYS A 93 -10.62 5.19 5.08
CA CYS A 93 -9.88 6.34 5.61
C CYS A 93 -9.70 7.48 4.60
N LEU A 94 -9.68 7.20 3.30
CA LEU A 94 -9.65 8.23 2.26
C LEU A 94 -11.02 8.92 2.13
N ALA A 95 -12.10 8.13 2.08
CA ALA A 95 -13.46 8.65 1.96
C ALA A 95 -13.91 9.48 3.17
N GLU A 96 -13.48 9.10 4.38
CA GLU A 96 -13.81 9.81 5.62
C GLU A 96 -12.96 11.08 5.84
N ASN A 97 -11.90 11.28 5.06
CA ASN A 97 -11.02 12.43 5.25
C ASN A 97 -11.64 13.70 4.65
N SER A 98 -12.12 14.59 5.51
CA SER A 98 -12.73 15.85 5.11
C SER A 98 -11.72 16.93 4.68
N ASN A 99 -10.41 16.71 4.89
CA ASN A 99 -9.38 17.67 4.58
C ASN A 99 -8.62 17.30 3.29
N PRO A 100 -8.27 18.27 2.45
CA PRO A 100 -7.50 17.99 1.24
C PRO A 100 -6.11 17.43 1.58
N ILE A 101 -5.83 16.24 1.05
CA ILE A 101 -4.54 15.56 1.22
C ILE A 101 -3.52 16.18 0.26
N ARG A 102 -2.59 16.97 0.80
CA ARG A 102 -1.56 17.67 0.00
C ARG A 102 -0.51 16.74 -0.61
N ASN A 103 -0.20 15.64 0.08
CA ASN A 103 0.77 14.64 -0.38
C ASN A 103 0.15 13.24 -0.29
N MET A 104 -0.56 12.86 -1.37
CA MET A 104 -1.28 11.59 -1.44
C MET A 104 -0.36 10.38 -1.25
N LYS A 105 0.83 10.40 -1.86
CA LYS A 105 1.78 9.28 -1.77
C LYS A 105 2.23 9.00 -0.33
N GLN A 106 2.63 10.04 0.42
CA GLN A 106 3.04 9.86 1.81
C GLN A 106 1.86 9.46 2.70
N TYR A 107 0.67 10.00 2.43
CA TYR A 107 -0.54 9.60 3.13
C TYR A 107 -0.83 8.10 2.93
N LEU A 108 -0.85 7.62 1.67
CA LEU A 108 -1.07 6.20 1.37
C LEU A 108 0.00 5.31 2.01
N LEU A 109 1.29 5.67 1.92
CA LEU A 109 2.36 4.91 2.56
C LEU A 109 2.15 4.79 4.09
N ALA A 110 1.81 5.89 4.75
CA ALA A 110 1.55 5.89 6.18
C ALA A 110 0.31 5.06 6.54
N SER A 111 -0.79 5.23 5.80
CA SER A 111 -2.05 4.52 6.01
C SER A 111 -1.89 3.01 5.79
N LEU A 112 -1.27 2.58 4.69
CA LEU A 112 -0.99 1.18 4.39
C LEU A 112 -0.07 0.55 5.44
N TYR A 113 0.97 1.26 5.89
CA TYR A 113 1.89 0.76 6.91
C TYR A 113 1.22 0.57 8.27
N ASN A 114 0.28 1.45 8.61
CA ASN A 114 -0.41 1.43 9.89
C ASN A 114 -1.68 0.58 9.88
N ALA A 115 -2.24 0.24 8.71
CA ALA A 115 -3.51 -0.48 8.59
C ALA A 115 -3.57 -1.76 9.45
N PRO A 116 -2.57 -2.68 9.42
CA PRO A 116 -2.63 -3.90 10.23
C PRO A 116 -2.71 -3.68 11.74
N THR A 117 -2.18 -2.56 12.24
CA THR A 117 -2.11 -2.26 13.68
C THR A 117 -3.20 -1.30 14.15
N THR A 118 -3.83 -0.55 13.25
CA THR A 118 -4.78 0.52 13.61
C THR A 118 -6.23 0.22 13.26
N MET A 119 -6.47 -0.75 12.37
CA MET A 119 -7.82 -1.12 11.92
C MET A 119 -8.74 -1.49 13.10
N GLN A 120 -8.27 -2.30 14.05
CA GLN A 120 -9.07 -2.68 15.23
C GLN A 120 -9.42 -1.48 16.13
N LEU A 121 -8.46 -0.58 16.38
CA LEU A 121 -8.71 0.62 17.17
C LEU A 121 -9.68 1.57 16.47
N SER A 122 -9.58 1.69 15.14
CA SER A 122 -10.48 2.55 14.35
C SER A 122 -11.93 2.06 14.44
N TYR A 123 -12.17 0.76 14.30
CA TYR A 123 -13.52 0.20 14.47
C TYR A 123 -14.07 0.40 15.89
N GLN A 124 -13.23 0.26 16.93
CA GLN A 124 -13.63 0.54 18.31
C GLN A 124 -13.98 2.02 18.53
N ASN A 125 -13.21 2.94 17.94
CA ASN A 125 -13.49 4.38 18.05
C ASN A 125 -14.80 4.75 17.33
N GLN A 126 -15.07 4.16 16.18
CA GLN A 126 -16.32 4.40 15.43
C GLN A 126 -17.55 3.93 16.21
N THR A 127 -17.54 2.72 16.77
CA THR A 127 -18.67 2.23 17.58
C THR A 127 -18.90 3.11 18.81
N ASN A 128 -17.84 3.56 19.48
CA ASN A 128 -17.95 4.47 20.62
C ASN A 128 -18.52 5.84 20.22
N HIS A 129 -18.10 6.38 19.08
CA HIS A 129 -18.59 7.66 18.56
C HIS A 129 -20.08 7.59 18.17
N ASP A 130 -20.50 6.51 17.50
CA ASP A 130 -21.90 6.28 17.17
C ASP A 130 -22.77 6.13 18.42
N LEU A 131 -22.27 5.46 19.46
CA LEU A 131 -22.96 5.35 20.75
C LEU A 131 -23.06 6.70 21.47
N ALA A 132 -22.05 7.56 21.35
CA ALA A 132 -22.06 8.90 21.93
C ALA A 132 -23.05 9.85 21.21
N ASN A 133 -23.16 9.76 19.88
CA ASN A 133 -24.06 10.59 19.08
C ASN A 133 -25.53 10.15 19.12
N ARG A 134 -25.82 8.98 19.72
CA ARG A 134 -27.19 8.47 19.93
C ARG A 134 -27.77 8.83 21.32
N ARG A 135 -27.05 9.62 22.11
CA ARG A 135 -27.49 10.13 23.43
C ARG A 135 -27.86 11.60 23.34
#